data_AF-A0A6A4VZX2-F1
#
_entry.id   AF-A0A6A4VZX2-F1
#
_cell.length_a   1.000
_cell.length_b   1.000
_cell.length_c   1.000
_cell.angle_alpha   90.00
_cell.angle_beta   90.00
_cell.angle_gamma   90.00
#
_symmetry.space_group_name_H-M   'P 1'
#
loop_
_entity.id
_entity.type
_entity.pdbx_description
1 polymer ?
#
loop_
_entity_poly.entity_id
_entity_poly.type
_entity_poly.pdbx_seq_one_letter_code
_entity_poly.pdbx_strand_id
1 'polypeptide(L)'
;MQDVFITSKLAPRSQGYERCQAAVAASLKALQTDYIDLYLIHWPGASGLEPDDPRHAQLRADSWRALEQLLAEGTLRAIGVSNYGVPHLQQLLDTCQTAPHVNQCSSFGR
;
A
#
# COMPACT_ATOMS: atom_id res chain seq x y z
N MET A 1 8.03 14.37 21.26
CA MET A 1 6.76 14.09 20.58
C MET A 1 6.97 14.33 19.10
N GLN A 2 6.33 13.55 18.23
CA GLN A 2 6.22 13.90 16.82
C GLN A 2 4.80 14.42 16.63
N ASP A 3 4.65 15.69 16.25
CA ASP A 3 3.36 16.40 16.26
C ASP A 3 2.59 16.25 14.94
N VAL A 4 3.12 15.46 14.01
CA VAL A 4 2.56 15.24 12.67
C VAL A 4 2.48 13.75 12.39
N PHE A 5 1.36 13.34 11.80
CA PHE A 5 1.14 11.98 11.30
C PHE A 5 1.36 11.96 9.78
N ILE A 6 2.36 11.22 9.31
CA ILE A 6 2.76 11.19 7.91
C ILE A 6 2.09 10.02 7.19
N THR A 7 1.34 10.33 6.12
CA THR A 7 0.78 9.32 5.22
C THR A 7 1.36 9.46 3.82
N SER A 8 1.88 8.37 3.26
CA SER A 8 2.29 8.28 1.84
C SER A 8 1.62 7.10 1.14
N LYS A 9 1.74 7.02 -0.19
CA LYS A 9 0.99 6.03 -0.99
C LYS A 9 1.84 5.44 -2.11
N LEU A 10 1.73 4.13 -2.31
CA LEU A 10 2.29 3.39 -3.44
C LEU A 10 1.56 3.76 -4.73
N ALA A 11 2.26 4.38 -5.68
CA ALA A 11 1.70 4.67 -7.00
C ALA A 11 1.44 3.38 -7.80
N PRO A 12 0.40 3.33 -8.66
CA PRO A 12 0.09 2.18 -9.51
C PRO A 12 1.27 1.64 -10.35
N ARG A 13 2.15 2.50 -10.84
CA ARG A 13 3.36 2.12 -11.60
C ARG A 13 4.43 1.39 -10.77
N SER A 14 4.36 1.52 -9.45
CA SER A 14 5.35 1.01 -8.51
C SER A 14 4.88 -0.26 -7.79
N GLN A 15 3.74 -0.84 -8.18
CA GLN A 15 3.30 -2.12 -7.63
C GLN A 15 4.24 -3.28 -8.02
N GLY A 16 4.27 -4.29 -7.16
CA GLY A 16 5.20 -5.41 -7.16
C GLY A 16 6.23 -5.26 -6.03
N TYR A 17 6.74 -6.39 -5.54
CA TYR A 17 7.50 -6.46 -4.29
C TYR A 17 8.73 -5.53 -4.27
N GLU A 18 9.66 -5.69 -5.22
CA GLU A 18 10.88 -4.88 -5.29
C GLU A 18 10.60 -3.40 -5.58
N ARG A 19 9.65 -3.13 -6.49
CA ARG A 19 9.25 -1.77 -6.86
C ARG A 19 8.59 -1.04 -5.69
N CYS A 20 7.84 -1.77 -4.86
CA CYS A 20 7.21 -1.25 -3.66
C CYS A 20 8.26 -0.85 -2.63
N GLN A 21 9.25 -1.71 -2.35
CA GLN A 21 10.35 -1.37 -1.45
C GLN A 21 11.12 -0.13 -1.94
N ALA A 22 11.45 -0.08 -3.23
CA ALA A 22 12.13 1.08 -3.83
C ALA A 22 11.28 2.36 -3.73
N ALA A 23 9.97 2.27 -3.88
CA ALA A 23 9.06 3.41 -3.76
C ALA A 23 8.93 3.92 -2.31
N VAL A 24 8.94 3.03 -1.32
CA VAL A 24 8.97 3.40 0.10
C VAL A 24 10.29 4.10 0.42
N ALA A 25 11.42 3.52 0.02
CA ALA A 25 12.75 4.13 0.21
C ALA A 25 12.85 5.52 -0.45
N ALA A 26 12.31 5.68 -1.66
CA ALA A 26 12.23 6.97 -2.33
C ALA A 26 11.35 7.98 -1.57
N SER A 27 10.23 7.53 -1.00
CA SER A 27 9.34 8.38 -0.17
C SER A 27 10.05 8.86 1.09
N LEU A 28 10.72 7.97 1.82
CA LEU A 28 11.52 8.29 3.01
C LEU A 28 12.59 9.34 2.69
N LYS A 29 13.34 9.14 1.60
CA LYS A 29 14.36 10.08 1.13
C LYS A 29 13.77 11.45 0.80
N ALA A 30 12.63 11.50 0.10
CA ALA A 30 11.99 12.75 -0.29
C ALA A 30 11.42 13.52 0.91
N LEU A 31 10.88 12.79 1.89
CA LEU A 31 10.33 13.34 3.13
C LEU A 31 11.40 13.61 4.19
N GLN A 32 12.66 13.20 3.94
CA GLN A 32 13.80 13.35 4.85
C GLN A 32 13.54 12.76 6.24
N THR A 33 12.94 11.57 6.27
CA THR A 33 12.60 10.83 7.49
C THR A 33 12.97 9.36 7.33
N ASP A 34 13.14 8.66 8.44
CA ASP A 34 13.45 7.25 8.57
C ASP A 34 12.20 6.37 8.75
N TYR A 35 11.02 6.97 8.95
CA TYR A 35 9.78 6.24 9.14
C TYR A 35 8.57 6.93 8.47
N ILE A 36 7.50 6.17 8.22
CA ILE A 36 6.18 6.71 7.79
C ILE A 36 5.09 6.11 8.69
N ASP A 37 4.19 6.96 9.20
CA ASP A 37 3.13 6.50 10.10
C ASP A 37 2.10 5.59 9.39
N LEU A 38 1.72 5.94 8.15
CA LEU A 38 0.80 5.14 7.33
C LEU A 38 1.22 5.09 5.87
N TYR A 39 1.35 3.89 5.31
CA TYR A 39 1.59 3.71 3.87
C TYR A 39 0.47 2.92 3.20
N LEU A 40 -0.07 3.47 2.10
CA LEU A 40 -1.25 2.89 1.44
C LEU A 40 -0.92 2.39 0.03
N ILE A 41 -1.46 1.23 -0.37
CA ILE A 41 -1.58 0.92 -1.80
C ILE A 41 -2.64 1.86 -2.40
N HIS A 42 -2.26 2.78 -3.29
CA HIS A 42 -3.12 3.88 -3.72
C HIS A 42 -4.32 3.43 -4.56
N TRP A 43 -4.15 2.40 -5.40
CA TRP A 43 -5.22 1.90 -6.27
C TRP A 43 -5.05 0.37 -6.44
N PRO A 44 -6.14 -0.42 -6.56
CA PRO A 44 -6.01 -1.88 -6.71
C PRO A 44 -5.39 -2.35 -8.04
N GLY A 45 -5.28 -1.48 -9.04
CA GLY A 45 -4.76 -1.77 -10.37
C GLY A 45 -3.40 -1.14 -10.58
N ALA A 46 -2.51 -1.86 -11.28
CA ALA A 46 -1.19 -1.40 -11.66
C ALA A 46 -1.22 -0.68 -13.02
N SER A 47 -0.28 0.24 -13.24
CA SER A 47 -0.17 0.94 -14.53
C SER A 47 0.32 0.03 -15.66
N GLY A 48 -0.15 0.28 -16.88
CA GLY A 48 0.31 -0.43 -18.09
C GLY A 48 -0.30 -1.82 -18.30
N LEU A 49 -1.38 -2.12 -17.59
CA LEU A 49 -2.15 -3.36 -17.71
C LEU A 49 -3.60 -3.03 -18.06
N GLU A 50 -4.23 -3.92 -18.84
CA GLU A 50 -5.67 -3.84 -19.09
C GLU A 50 -6.47 -4.05 -17.78
N PRO A 51 -7.69 -3.49 -17.64
CA PRO A 51 -8.44 -3.53 -16.38
C PRO A 51 -8.69 -4.92 -15.81
N ASP A 52 -8.85 -5.93 -16.66
CA ASP A 52 -9.14 -7.32 -16.33
C ASP A 52 -7.89 -8.22 -16.29
N ASP A 53 -6.70 -7.63 -16.45
CA ASP A 53 -5.45 -8.39 -16.46
C ASP A 53 -5.21 -9.08 -15.10
N PRO A 54 -5.03 -10.42 -15.07
CA PRO A 54 -4.87 -11.15 -13.82
C PRO A 54 -3.61 -10.76 -13.04
N ARG A 55 -2.61 -10.13 -13.70
CA ARG A 55 -1.38 -9.66 -13.05
C ARG A 55 -1.64 -8.59 -11.99
N HIS A 56 -2.78 -7.88 -12.04
CA HIS A 56 -3.17 -6.94 -10.98
C HIS A 56 -3.23 -7.62 -9.62
N ALA A 57 -3.81 -8.83 -9.53
CA ALA A 57 -3.93 -9.55 -8.27
C ALA A 57 -2.57 -9.93 -7.71
N GLN A 58 -1.68 -10.46 -8.56
CA GLN A 58 -0.32 -10.82 -8.16
C GLN A 58 0.48 -9.59 -7.71
N LEU A 59 0.41 -8.48 -8.45
CA LEU A 59 1.12 -7.24 -8.10
C LEU A 59 0.62 -6.63 -6.80
N ARG A 60 -0.69 -6.71 -6.49
CA ARG A 60 -1.23 -6.31 -5.18
C ARG A 60 -0.66 -7.18 -4.05
N ALA A 61 -0.70 -8.50 -4.20
CA ALA A 61 -0.22 -9.43 -3.18
C ALA A 61 1.28 -9.24 -2.92
N ASP A 62 2.09 -9.10 -3.97
CA ASP A 62 3.53 -8.84 -3.86
C ASP A 62 3.83 -7.47 -3.23
N SER A 63 3.05 -6.44 -3.56
CA SER A 63 3.17 -5.14 -2.91
C SER A 63 2.83 -5.24 -1.42
N TRP A 64 1.76 -5.97 -1.08
CA TRP A 64 1.37 -6.13 0.32
C TRP A 64 2.42 -6.84 1.15
N ARG A 65 2.99 -7.93 0.62
CA ARG A 65 4.10 -8.65 1.26
C ARG A 65 5.32 -7.76 1.51
N ALA A 66 5.63 -6.84 0.59
CA ALA A 66 6.68 -5.85 0.81
C ALA A 66 6.32 -4.87 1.95
N LEU A 67 5.07 -4.41 2.01
CA LEU A 67 4.60 -3.53 3.08
C LEU A 67 4.58 -4.22 4.45
N GLU A 68 4.19 -5.50 4.52
CA GLU A 68 4.22 -6.30 5.75
C GLU A 68 5.66 -6.46 6.28
N GLN A 69 6.63 -6.67 5.40
CA GLN A 69 8.02 -6.72 5.81
C GLN A 69 8.50 -5.37 6.36
N LEU A 70 8.21 -4.27 5.64
CA LEU A 70 8.60 -2.91 6.08
C LEU A 70 7.87 -2.47 7.36
N LEU A 71 6.69 -3.03 7.62
CA LEU A 71 5.98 -2.90 8.90
C LEU A 71 6.74 -3.64 10.02
N ALA A 72 7.13 -4.90 9.78
CA ALA A 72 7.89 -5.69 10.75
C ALA A 72 9.27 -5.09 11.08
N GLU A 73 9.90 -4.43 10.11
CA GLU A 73 11.16 -3.70 10.27
C GLU A 73 11.00 -2.35 10.99
N GLY A 74 9.76 -1.87 11.19
CA GLY A 74 9.46 -0.60 11.84
C GLY A 74 9.62 0.64 10.96
N THR A 75 9.98 0.47 9.69
CA THR A 75 10.03 1.54 8.68
C THR A 75 8.65 2.14 8.43
N LEU A 76 7.61 1.30 8.43
CA LEU A 76 6.22 1.70 8.36
C LEU A 76 5.57 1.38 9.70
N ARG A 77 4.80 2.31 10.29
CA ARG A 77 4.09 2.04 11.55
C ARG A 77 2.71 1.43 11.34
N ALA A 78 2.08 1.73 10.21
CA ALA A 78 0.84 1.13 9.76
C ALA A 78 0.82 1.02 8.23
N ILE A 79 0.09 0.02 7.75
CA ILE A 79 -0.10 -0.25 6.32
C ILE A 79 -1.58 -0.39 6.01
N GLY A 80 -1.98 0.03 4.82
CA GLY A 80 -3.36 -0.01 4.39
C GLY A 80 -3.53 0.08 2.88
N VAL A 81 -4.77 0.26 2.46
CA VAL A 81 -5.15 0.34 1.05
C VAL A 81 -6.00 1.59 0.80
N SER A 82 -6.17 1.95 -0.47
CA SER A 82 -7.08 3.00 -0.88
C SER A 82 -7.81 2.57 -2.15
N ASN A 83 -9.09 2.94 -2.23
CA ASN A 83 -9.97 2.61 -3.36
C ASN A 83 -10.21 1.10 -3.55
N TYR A 84 -10.06 0.30 -2.49
CA TYR A 84 -10.34 -1.14 -2.56
C TYR A 84 -11.83 -1.40 -2.34
N GLY A 85 -12.47 -2.07 -3.31
CA GLY A 85 -13.80 -2.66 -3.14
C GLY A 85 -13.73 -4.02 -2.43
N VAL A 86 -14.91 -4.56 -2.11
CA VAL A 86 -15.06 -5.84 -1.39
C VAL A 86 -14.24 -6.99 -2.00
N PRO A 87 -14.24 -7.21 -3.33
CA PRO A 87 -13.47 -8.32 -3.91
C PRO A 87 -11.96 -8.16 -3.71
N HIS A 88 -11.44 -6.93 -3.77
CA HIS A 88 -10.01 -6.67 -3.56
C HIS A 88 -9.60 -6.88 -2.10
N LEU A 89 -10.47 -6.49 -1.16
CA LEU A 89 -10.25 -6.72 0.27
C LEU A 89 -10.29 -8.21 0.60
N GLN A 90 -11.22 -8.97 0.04
CA GLN A 90 -11.30 -10.41 0.29
C GLN A 90 -10.01 -11.12 -0.17
N GLN A 91 -9.58 -10.85 -1.40
CA GLN A 91 -8.32 -11.41 -1.94
C GLN A 91 -7.11 -11.10 -1.06
N LEU A 92 -7.06 -9.88 -0.51
CA LEU A 92 -6.00 -9.48 0.40
C LEU A 92 -6.08 -10.26 1.72
N LEU A 93 -7.25 -10.29 2.34
CA LEU A 93 -7.50 -10.94 3.63
C LEU A 93 -7.28 -12.47 3.58
N ASP A 94 -7.46 -13.09 2.42
CA ASP A 94 -7.22 -14.53 2.24
C ASP A 94 -5.74 -14.91 2.34
N THR A 95 -4.82 -13.95 2.18
CA THR A 95 -3.37 -14.22 2.06
C THR A 95 -2.49 -13.39 3.00
N CYS A 96 -2.99 -12.27 3.53
CA CYS A 96 -2.19 -11.38 4.36
C CYS A 96 -1.89 -11.97 5.74
N GLN A 97 -0.71 -11.65 6.27
CA GLN A 97 -0.35 -11.90 7.66
C GLN A 97 -0.87 -10.78 8.58
N THR A 98 -0.96 -9.56 8.05
CA THR A 98 -1.48 -8.38 8.75
C THR A 98 -2.64 -7.80 7.97
N ALA A 99 -3.81 -7.70 8.59
CA ALA A 99 -4.98 -7.05 8.01
C ALA A 99 -4.70 -5.55 7.75
N PRO A 100 -5.26 -4.94 6.68
CA PRO A 100 -5.06 -3.52 6.43
C PRO A 100 -5.65 -2.68 7.57
N HIS A 101 -4.84 -1.79 8.13
CA HIS A 101 -5.27 -0.90 9.23
C HIS A 101 -6.30 0.14 8.74
N VAL A 102 -6.24 0.48 7.45
CA VAL A 102 -7.08 1.51 6.82
C VAL A 102 -7.45 1.06 5.40
N ASN A 103 -8.70 1.31 5.00
CA ASN A 103 -9.09 1.43 3.59
C ASN A 103 -9.57 2.88 3.35
N GLN A 104 -8.74 3.71 2.70
CA GLN A 104 -9.11 5.08 2.37
C GLN A 104 -9.97 5.10 1.10
N CYS A 105 -11.25 5.44 1.24
CA CYS A 105 -12.22 5.47 0.14
C CYS A 105 -12.95 6.81 0.06
N SER A 106 -13.48 7.13 -1.11
CA SER A 106 -14.41 8.25 -1.26
C SER A 106 -15.71 7.93 -0.55
N SER A 107 -16.04 8.71 0.47
CA SER A 107 -17.39 8.73 1.05
C SER A 107 -18.16 9.92 0.50
N PHE A 108 -19.21 9.66 -0.27
CA PHE A 108 -20.21 10.69 -0.53
C PHE A 108 -21.24 10.61 0.59
N GLY A 109 -21.24 11.61 1.47
CA GLY A 109 -22.35 11.82 2.39
C GLY A 109 -23.61 12.09 1.57
N ARG A 110 -24.63 11.26 1.76
CA ARG A 110 -26.00 11.74 1.53
C ARG A 110 -26.46 12.48 2.77
#